data_AF-A7WQ14-F1
#
_entry.id   AF-A7WQ14-F1
#
_cell.length_a   1.000
_cell.length_b   1.000
_cell.length_c   1.000
_cell.angle_alpha   90.00
_cell.angle_beta   90.00
_cell.angle_gamma   90.00
#
_symmetry.space_group_name_H-M   'P 1'
#
loop_
_entity.id
_entity.type
_entity.pdbx_description
1 polymer ?
#
loop_
_entity_poly.entity_id
_entity_poly.type
_entity_poly.pdbx_seq_one_letter_code
_entity_poly.pdbx_strand_id
1 'polypeptide(L)'
;MGQQISDGNKQDLASGLSTLQPANVQASVASMASGINEYSKSAMVPHPGTVQTLEHAVRNMQPRHVEHILHSGVNVNEPIDQEGHTVLDAFAVEHLSMLKRILDLRTSPEEKTRIFYTNQENARRVHEILTRAGAEMSTPENARFGTNQLLA
;
A
#
# COMPACT_ATOMS: atom_id res chain seq x y z
N MET A 1 43.93 -2.60 -76.58
CA MET A 1 44.99 -2.08 -75.69
C MET A 1 44.38 -0.96 -74.84
N GLY A 2 44.54 -1.00 -73.51
CA GLY A 2 44.41 0.18 -72.64
C GLY A 2 43.09 0.34 -71.89
N GLN A 3 43.13 0.09 -70.57
CA GLN A 3 42.11 0.30 -69.55
C GLN A 3 41.94 1.78 -69.14
N GLN A 4 40.80 2.13 -68.52
CA GLN A 4 40.59 2.90 -67.26
C GLN A 4 39.10 3.31 -67.16
N ILE A 5 38.21 2.56 -66.48
CA ILE A 5 37.76 2.66 -65.06
C ILE A 5 37.56 4.11 -64.54
N SER A 6 36.30 4.51 -64.28
CA SER A 6 35.85 5.09 -62.99
C SER A 6 34.31 5.21 -62.93
N ASP A 7 33.78 4.59 -61.87
CA ASP A 7 32.60 4.84 -61.02
C ASP A 7 31.58 5.92 -61.46
N GLY A 8 30.26 5.70 -61.44
CA GLY A 8 29.48 5.17 -60.33
C GLY A 8 28.89 6.33 -59.52
N ASN A 9 27.61 6.70 -59.74
CA ASN A 9 26.78 7.20 -58.63
C ASN A 9 25.29 6.99 -58.90
N LYS A 10 24.71 6.11 -58.08
CA LYS A 10 23.27 5.93 -57.89
C LYS A 10 22.80 6.99 -56.87
N GLN A 11 21.47 7.12 -56.79
CA GLN A 11 20.70 7.65 -55.66
C GLN A 11 20.52 9.16 -55.62
N ASP A 12 19.26 9.59 -55.82
CA ASP A 12 18.60 10.59 -54.98
C ASP A 12 17.08 10.35 -55.03
N LEU A 13 16.67 9.22 -54.42
CA LEU A 13 15.32 8.97 -53.93
C LEU A 13 15.32 9.30 -52.42
N ALA A 14 15.25 10.58 -52.05
CA ALA A 14 14.98 10.97 -50.66
C ALA A 14 14.65 12.47 -50.55
N SER A 15 13.40 12.84 -50.76
CA SER A 15 12.88 14.16 -50.34
C SER A 15 11.53 13.95 -49.68
N GLY A 16 11.57 13.32 -48.51
CA GLY A 16 10.39 12.97 -47.73
C GLY A 16 10.72 12.71 -46.26
N LEU A 17 11.68 13.45 -45.69
CA LEU A 17 11.98 13.34 -44.26
C LEU A 17 11.88 14.73 -43.61
N SER A 18 10.71 14.99 -43.04
CA SER A 18 10.44 16.17 -42.22
C SER A 18 11.37 16.22 -41.02
N THR A 19 11.98 17.39 -40.88
CA THR A 19 12.79 17.91 -39.79
C THR A 19 12.17 17.67 -38.40
N LEU A 20 12.82 16.82 -37.60
CA LEU A 20 12.63 16.79 -36.15
C LEU A 20 13.25 18.06 -35.54
N GLN A 21 12.40 19.01 -35.14
CA GLN A 21 12.82 20.23 -34.44
C GLN A 21 13.15 19.91 -32.96
N PRO A 22 14.35 20.25 -32.46
CA PRO A 22 14.80 19.95 -31.09
C PRO A 22 14.07 20.72 -29.99
N ALA A 23 13.24 21.72 -30.34
CA ALA A 23 12.45 22.50 -29.38
C ALA A 23 11.39 21.67 -28.64
N ASN A 24 10.82 20.64 -29.28
CA ASN A 24 9.77 19.82 -28.67
C ASN A 24 10.31 18.82 -27.64
N VAL A 25 11.58 18.44 -27.74
CA VAL A 25 12.19 17.45 -26.84
C VAL A 25 12.41 18.05 -25.45
N GLN A 26 12.79 19.34 -25.39
CA GLN A 26 13.03 20.05 -24.12
C GLN A 26 11.74 20.34 -23.34
N ALA A 27 10.66 20.70 -24.04
CA ALA A 27 9.35 20.87 -23.40
C ALA A 27 8.83 19.53 -22.82
N SER A 28 9.10 18.42 -23.50
CA SER A 28 8.67 17.08 -23.07
C SER A 28 9.39 16.60 -21.81
N VAL A 29 10.70 16.86 -21.65
CA VAL A 29 11.43 16.50 -20.42
C VAL A 29 11.11 17.39 -19.23
N ALA A 30 10.85 18.69 -19.44
CA ALA A 30 10.38 19.58 -18.37
C ALA A 30 9.02 19.12 -17.82
N SER A 31 8.12 18.70 -18.71
CA SER A 31 6.78 18.20 -18.35
C SER A 31 6.84 16.87 -17.58
N MET A 32 7.80 15.99 -17.91
CA MET A 32 8.02 14.74 -17.17
C MET A 32 8.67 14.96 -15.79
N ALA A 33 9.60 15.91 -15.67
CA ALA A 33 10.23 16.25 -14.40
C ALA A 33 9.23 16.85 -13.38
N SER A 34 8.27 17.63 -13.85
CA SER A 34 7.18 18.16 -13.02
C SER A 34 6.17 17.07 -12.63
N GLY A 35 5.81 16.17 -13.54
CA GLY A 35 4.82 15.11 -13.27
C GLY A 35 5.28 14.03 -12.27
N ILE A 36 6.59 13.74 -12.20
CA ILE A 36 7.14 12.75 -11.24
C ILE A 36 7.20 13.33 -9.81
N ASN A 37 7.35 14.64 -9.66
CA ASN A 37 7.43 15.29 -8.34
C ASN A 37 6.06 15.43 -7.65
N GLU A 38 4.96 15.36 -8.41
CA GLU A 38 3.61 15.53 -7.86
C GLU A 38 3.00 14.21 -7.35
N TYR A 39 3.42 13.07 -7.93
CA TYR A 39 2.97 11.74 -7.47
C TYR A 39 3.69 11.23 -6.21
N SER A 40 4.90 11.70 -5.93
CA SER A 40 5.61 11.36 -4.69
C SER A 40 5.13 12.16 -3.48
N LYS A 41 4.42 13.28 -3.69
CA LYS A 41 3.84 14.10 -2.60
C LYS A 41 2.43 13.67 -2.18
N SER A 42 1.72 12.89 -3.01
CA SER A 42 0.36 12.41 -2.71
C SER A 42 0.32 11.06 -1.98
N ALA A 43 1.45 10.35 -1.91
CA ALA A 43 1.56 9.06 -1.18
C ALA A 43 1.83 9.22 0.33
N MET A 44 2.05 10.45 0.81
CA MET A 44 2.24 10.75 2.22
C MET A 44 1.35 11.92 2.61
N VAL A 45 0.03 11.69 2.64
CA VAL A 45 -0.79 12.41 3.60
C VAL A 45 -0.52 11.71 4.93
N PRO A 46 0.22 12.32 5.89
CA PRO A 46 0.24 11.83 7.25
C PRO A 46 -1.18 12.11 7.76
N HIS A 47 -2.07 11.14 7.56
CA HIS A 47 -3.34 11.17 8.24
C HIS A 47 -2.98 11.21 9.72
N PRO A 48 -3.53 12.17 10.50
CA PRO A 48 -3.31 12.18 11.93
C PRO A 48 -3.54 10.76 12.45
N GLY A 49 -2.68 10.30 13.36
CA GLY A 49 -2.86 9.00 13.99
C GLY A 49 -4.28 8.94 14.53
N THR A 50 -5.13 8.21 13.83
CA THR A 50 -6.54 8.04 14.15
C THR A 50 -6.75 6.56 14.33
N VAL A 51 -7.77 6.20 15.10
CA VAL A 51 -8.15 4.80 15.31
C VAL A 51 -8.42 4.08 13.97
N GLN A 52 -8.87 4.80 12.94
CA GLN A 52 -9.09 4.28 11.58
C GLN A 52 -7.79 3.92 10.87
N THR A 53 -6.75 4.76 10.98
CA THR A 53 -5.43 4.44 10.42
C THR A 53 -4.81 3.24 11.15
N LEU A 54 -4.99 3.17 12.47
CA LEU A 54 -4.54 2.04 13.29
C LEU A 54 -5.25 0.75 12.88
N GLU A 55 -6.57 0.79 12.77
CA GLU A 55 -7.40 -0.31 12.28
C GLU A 55 -6.93 -0.79 10.90
N HIS A 56 -6.71 0.12 9.96
CA HIS A 56 -6.22 -0.24 8.64
C HIS A 56 -4.84 -0.93 8.70
N ALA A 57 -3.91 -0.43 9.51
CA ALA A 57 -2.59 -1.06 9.68
C ALA A 57 -2.68 -2.46 10.31
N VAL A 58 -3.60 -2.66 11.26
CA VAL A 58 -3.88 -3.94 11.91
C VAL A 58 -4.54 -4.92 10.93
N ARG A 59 -5.53 -4.48 10.15
CA ARG A 59 -6.17 -5.28 9.09
C ARG A 59 -5.18 -5.69 7.99
N ASN A 60 -4.11 -4.95 7.78
CA ASN A 60 -3.07 -5.33 6.82
C ASN A 60 -1.92 -6.15 7.45
N MET A 61 -1.99 -6.47 8.74
CA MET A 61 -0.93 -7.17 9.50
C MET A 61 0.45 -6.49 9.37
N GLN A 62 0.49 -5.16 9.47
CA GLN A 62 1.70 -4.36 9.26
C GLN A 62 2.30 -3.85 10.60
N PRO A 63 3.16 -4.63 11.27
CA PRO A 63 3.63 -4.29 12.63
C PRO A 63 4.36 -2.94 12.70
N ARG A 64 5.12 -2.57 11.68
CA ARG A 64 5.84 -1.29 11.64
C ARG A 64 4.91 -0.07 11.60
N HIS A 65 3.82 -0.15 10.85
CA HIS A 65 2.85 0.93 10.78
C HIS A 65 2.04 1.01 12.08
N VAL A 66 1.67 -0.14 12.65
CA VAL A 66 1.00 -0.18 13.96
C VAL A 66 1.85 0.50 15.03
N GLU A 67 3.13 0.16 15.14
CA GLU A 67 4.06 0.79 16.09
C GLU A 67 4.17 2.32 15.88
N HIS A 68 4.29 2.76 14.62
CA HIS A 68 4.38 4.18 14.29
C HIS A 68 3.11 4.96 14.69
N ILE A 69 1.93 4.38 14.43
CA ILE A 69 0.65 5.01 14.77
C ILE A 69 0.47 5.06 16.29
N LEU A 70 0.85 4.00 17.02
CA LEU A 70 0.78 4.02 18.48
C LEU A 70 1.72 5.06 19.10
N HIS A 71 2.88 5.29 18.50
CA HIS A 71 3.79 6.37 18.94
C HIS A 71 3.20 7.78 18.76
N SER A 72 2.18 7.94 17.91
CA SER A 72 1.47 9.22 17.76
C SER A 72 0.43 9.49 18.86
N GLY A 73 0.25 8.57 19.80
CA GLY A 73 -0.63 8.74 20.97
C GLY A 73 -2.09 8.32 20.74
N VAL A 74 -2.35 7.47 19.75
CA VAL A 74 -3.69 6.94 19.46
C VAL A 74 -4.17 6.04 20.59
N ASN A 75 -5.43 6.20 20.99
CA ASN A 75 -6.06 5.30 21.96
C ASN A 75 -6.43 3.97 21.30
N VAL A 76 -5.83 2.88 21.76
CA VAL A 76 -6.05 1.52 21.22
C VAL A 76 -7.45 0.95 21.50
N ASN A 77 -8.09 1.43 22.55
CA ASN A 77 -9.42 0.98 22.98
C ASN A 77 -10.53 1.94 22.51
N GLU A 78 -10.20 2.93 21.67
CA GLU A 78 -11.21 3.74 21.00
C GLU A 78 -12.04 2.83 20.07
N PRO A 79 -13.37 2.95 20.09
CA PRO A 79 -14.23 2.13 19.25
C PRO A 79 -14.00 2.46 17.77
N ILE A 80 -13.83 1.42 16.95
CA ILE A 80 -13.65 1.55 15.50
C ILE A 80 -14.97 1.77 14.76
N ASP A 81 -16.09 1.41 15.39
CA ASP A 81 -17.43 1.52 14.84
C ASP A 81 -18.50 1.91 15.88
N GLN A 82 -19.73 2.10 15.40
CA GLN A 82 -20.89 2.41 16.24
C GLN A 82 -21.33 1.23 17.10
N GLU A 83 -20.82 0.02 16.84
CA GLU A 83 -21.10 -1.19 17.61
C GLU A 83 -20.10 -1.36 18.76
N GLY A 84 -19.14 -0.45 18.94
CA GLY A 84 -18.20 -0.48 20.05
C GLY A 84 -17.08 -1.52 19.91
N HIS A 85 -16.83 -2.04 18.71
CA HIS A 85 -15.71 -2.94 18.47
C HIS A 85 -14.37 -2.20 18.63
N THR A 86 -13.35 -2.89 19.14
CA THR A 86 -12.00 -2.32 19.27
C THR A 86 -11.10 -2.80 18.14
N VAL A 87 -9.89 -2.24 18.09
CA VAL A 87 -8.89 -2.67 17.12
C VAL A 87 -8.50 -4.16 17.27
N LEU A 88 -8.65 -4.73 18.47
CA LEU A 88 -8.31 -6.13 18.73
C LEU A 88 -9.37 -7.08 18.15
N ASP A 89 -10.63 -6.66 18.08
CA ASP A 89 -11.68 -7.40 17.38
C ASP A 89 -11.41 -7.43 15.86
N ALA A 90 -11.02 -6.28 15.30
CA ALA A 90 -10.61 -6.20 13.89
C ALA A 90 -9.41 -7.10 13.59
N PHE A 91 -8.43 -7.16 14.50
CA PHE A 91 -7.30 -8.09 14.39
C PHE A 91 -7.77 -9.55 14.34
N ALA A 92 -8.68 -9.96 15.22
CA ALA A 92 -9.15 -11.33 15.30
C ALA A 92 -9.87 -11.78 14.01
N VAL A 93 -10.77 -10.93 13.50
CA VAL A 93 -11.51 -11.18 12.24
C VAL A 93 -10.56 -11.26 11.05
N GLU A 94 -9.61 -10.33 10.97
CA GLU A 94 -8.62 -10.32 9.90
C GLU A 94 -7.69 -11.54 9.97
N HIS A 95 -7.22 -11.91 11.16
CA HIS A 95 -6.34 -13.06 11.34
C HIS A 95 -7.00 -14.35 10.84
N LEU A 96 -8.28 -14.55 11.15
CA LEU A 96 -9.06 -15.66 10.61
C LEU A 96 -9.18 -15.60 9.09
N SER A 97 -9.44 -14.41 8.54
CA SER A 97 -9.60 -14.20 7.10
C SER A 97 -8.30 -14.43 6.33
N MET A 98 -7.16 -14.06 6.92
CA MET A 98 -5.82 -14.31 6.41
C MET A 98 -5.53 -15.80 6.34
N LEU A 99 -5.87 -16.57 7.39
CA LEU A 99 -5.73 -18.03 7.40
C LEU A 99 -6.56 -18.70 6.30
N LYS A 100 -7.82 -18.29 6.13
CA LYS A 100 -8.68 -18.77 5.04
C LYS A 100 -8.08 -18.47 3.67
N ARG A 101 -7.62 -17.23 3.44
CA ARG A 101 -6.92 -16.84 2.21
C ARG A 101 -5.70 -17.70 1.92
N ILE A 102 -4.90 -18.01 2.94
CA ILE A 102 -3.74 -18.90 2.76
C ILE A 102 -4.18 -20.28 2.30
N LEU A 103 -5.26 -20.85 2.87
CA LEU A 103 -5.77 -22.15 2.44
C LEU A 103 -6.25 -22.15 0.98
N ASP A 104 -6.83 -21.05 0.51
CA ASP A 104 -7.35 -20.92 -0.86
C ASP A 104 -6.27 -20.58 -1.90
N LEU A 105 -5.04 -20.24 -1.48
CA LEU A 105 -3.94 -19.95 -2.41
C LEU A 105 -3.60 -21.17 -3.28
N ARG A 106 -3.61 -20.94 -4.60
CA ARG A 106 -3.16 -21.89 -5.63
C ARG A 106 -1.67 -21.69 -5.92
N THR A 107 -0.84 -22.04 -4.94
CA THR A 107 0.64 -22.02 -5.06
C THR A 107 1.21 -23.37 -4.62
N SER A 108 2.53 -23.56 -4.79
CA SER A 108 3.18 -24.79 -4.35
C SER A 108 3.08 -24.97 -2.82
N PRO A 109 3.09 -26.21 -2.30
CA PRO A 109 3.03 -26.44 -0.85
C PRO A 109 4.13 -25.73 -0.07
N GLU A 110 5.35 -25.64 -0.63
CA GLU A 110 6.50 -24.99 -0.01
C GLU A 110 6.28 -23.47 0.09
N GLU A 111 5.85 -22.84 -0.99
CA GLU A 111 5.57 -21.41 -1.00
C GLU A 111 4.37 -21.05 -0.11
N LYS A 112 3.34 -21.91 -0.10
CA LYS A 112 2.19 -21.78 0.80
C LYS A 112 2.60 -21.80 2.26
N THR A 113 3.51 -22.72 2.61
CA THR A 113 4.08 -22.85 3.96
C THR A 113 4.92 -21.63 4.32
N ARG A 114 5.72 -21.11 3.38
CA ARG A 114 6.52 -19.90 3.59
C ARG A 114 5.66 -18.67 3.85
N ILE A 115 4.61 -18.48 3.06
CA ILE A 115 3.63 -17.39 3.23
C ILE A 115 2.95 -17.54 4.59
N PHE A 116 2.55 -18.76 4.97
CA PHE A 116 1.94 -19.03 6.27
C PHE A 116 2.83 -18.57 7.43
N TYR A 117 4.10 -19.01 7.47
CA TYR A 117 5.02 -18.61 8.55
C TYR A 117 5.25 -17.10 8.59
N THR A 118 5.43 -16.47 7.43
CA THR A 118 5.64 -15.02 7.33
C THR A 118 4.44 -14.25 7.88
N ASN A 119 3.24 -14.66 7.50
CA ASN A 119 2.00 -14.04 7.94
C ASN A 119 1.73 -14.27 9.44
N GLN A 120 2.04 -15.46 9.96
CA GLN A 120 1.96 -15.76 11.39
C GLN A 120 2.92 -14.89 12.21
N GLU A 121 4.17 -14.70 11.77
CA GLU A 121 5.11 -13.84 12.47
C GLU A 121 4.67 -12.37 12.47
N ASN A 122 4.11 -11.89 11.35
CA ASN A 122 3.54 -10.54 11.29
C ASN A 122 2.35 -10.38 12.24
N ALA A 123 1.42 -11.34 12.23
CA ALA A 123 0.26 -11.34 13.12
C ALA A 123 0.69 -11.39 14.59
N ARG A 124 1.69 -12.23 14.94
CA ARG A 124 2.26 -12.30 16.29
C ARG A 124 2.83 -10.96 16.74
N ARG A 125 3.59 -10.27 15.87
CA ARG A 125 4.16 -8.95 16.18
C ARG A 125 3.09 -7.89 16.37
N VAL A 126 2.09 -7.84 15.48
CA VAL A 126 0.96 -6.91 15.62
C VAL A 126 0.23 -7.15 16.94
N HIS A 127 -0.09 -8.40 17.25
CA HIS A 127 -0.73 -8.76 18.51
C HIS A 127 0.11 -8.35 19.72
N GLU A 128 1.42 -8.63 19.72
CA GLU A 128 2.33 -8.24 20.80
C GLU A 128 2.37 -6.72 21.00
N ILE A 129 2.42 -5.94 19.92
CA ILE A 129 2.41 -4.48 19.95
C ILE A 129 1.09 -3.98 20.55
N LEU A 130 -0.05 -4.52 20.11
CA LEU A 130 -1.38 -4.15 20.61
C LEU A 130 -1.54 -4.50 22.09
N THR A 131 -1.15 -5.71 22.51
CA THR A 131 -1.21 -6.12 23.93
C THR A 131 -0.30 -5.25 24.79
N ARG A 132 0.90 -4.91 24.31
CA ARG A 132 1.83 -4.01 25.02
C ARG A 132 1.26 -2.61 25.19
N ALA A 133 0.48 -2.15 24.23
CA ALA A 133 -0.24 -0.88 24.29
C ALA A 133 -1.52 -0.93 25.15
N GLY A 134 -1.86 -2.10 25.72
CA GLY A 134 -3.05 -2.27 26.56
C GLY A 134 -4.36 -2.41 25.76
N ALA A 135 -4.28 -2.89 24.52
CA ALA A 135 -5.48 -3.16 23.72
C ALA A 135 -6.27 -4.34 24.31
N GLU A 136 -7.58 -4.15 24.44
CA GLU A 136 -8.53 -5.15 24.93
C GLU A 136 -9.59 -5.43 23.86
N MET A 137 -10.16 -6.64 23.87
CA MET A 137 -11.31 -6.95 22.99
C MET A 137 -12.57 -6.26 23.51
N SER A 138 -13.51 -5.97 22.61
CA SER A 138 -14.78 -5.38 23.04
C SER A 138 -15.51 -6.32 24.00
N THR A 139 -16.15 -5.70 25.00
CA THR A 139 -17.10 -6.39 25.87
C THR A 139 -18.52 -6.10 25.39
N PRO A 140 -19.51 -6.96 25.72
CA PRO A 140 -20.91 -6.68 25.46
C PRO A 140 -21.40 -5.36 26.08
N GLU A 141 -20.70 -4.85 27.09
CA GLU A 141 -20.98 -3.58 27.74
C GLU A 141 -20.51 -2.40 26.88
N ASN A 142 -19.29 -2.47 26.31
CA ASN A 142 -18.79 -1.47 25.37
C ASN A 142 -19.64 -1.39 24.10
N ALA A 143 -20.15 -2.53 23.64
CA ALA A 143 -21.01 -2.57 22.46
C ALA A 143 -22.39 -1.89 22.63
N ARG A 144 -22.83 -1.68 23.87
CA ARG A 144 -24.13 -1.08 24.20
C ARG A 144 -24.11 0.45 24.29
N PHE A 145 -22.94 1.08 24.39
CA PHE A 145 -22.85 2.54 24.49
C PHE A 145 -23.09 3.26 23.15
N GLY A 146 -22.96 2.57 22.01
CA GLY A 146 -23.33 3.12 20.70
C GLY A 146 -24.83 3.27 20.46
N THR A 147 -25.68 2.58 21.24
CA THR A 147 -27.14 2.56 21.06
C THR A 147 -27.91 3.47 22.04
N ASN A 148 -27.26 4.03 23.06
CA ASN A 148 -27.94 4.76 24.14
C ASN A 148 -27.81 6.30 24.10
N GLN A 149 -27.22 6.90 23.05
CA GLN A 149 -27.17 8.37 22.91
C GLN A 149 -28.29 9.00 22.05
N LEU A 150 -29.31 8.23 21.66
CA LEU A 150 -30.42 8.72 20.82
C LEU A 150 -31.75 8.94 21.57
N LEU A 151 -31.78 8.86 22.91
CA LEU A 151 -33.02 8.98 23.71
C LEU A 151 -32.87 9.79 25.02
N ALA A 152 -32.10 10.88 25.04
CA ALA A 152 -32.13 11.83 26.15
C ALA A 152 -32.38 13.27 25.65
#